data_AF-A0AB36DFZ1-F1
#
_entry.id   AF-A0AB36DFZ1-F1
#
_cell.length_a   1.000
_cell.length_b   1.000
_cell.length_c   1.000
_cell.angle_alpha   90.00
_cell.angle_beta   90.00
_cell.angle_gamma   90.00
#
_symmetry.space_group_name_H-M   'P 1'
#
loop_
_entity.id
_entity.type
_entity.pdbx_description
1 polymer ?
#
loop_
_entity_poly.entity_id
_entity_poly.type
_entity_poly.pdbx_seq_one_letter_code
_entity_poly.pdbx_strand_id
1 'polypeptide(L)'
;MNFNEFVNEVKDNIRLFLPKDYENAEVSTMECQKLNRAYTGLMVRKEGEMLTPTINLNQLYEAYKAQPGVTMETVCRKIADIVIEAPIQVDLKAILNYEDVKDKLFIRVSSAEANKEVLENAPHHLKEDLAITYHVAVGKDQDGLSSMFIKNDLLEQYGISAEQLHEDAMKSSPRVMAPEVSSIGALIDEMYQKNILMLTPDEREMLQETLQESSEMPTFFVVTNTDRIDGAGVIFYPEFMDSMGELLGNDFFILPSSIHEMLVLPDDGQVDAEMLRDMVKEVNATQVAPAERLTNDVYHFDTKDHVFEKADRFTERQKEKEAQAAKTEKAGKEQPDQKPKTKKHDMEL
;
A
#
# COMPACT_ATOMS: atom_id res chain seq x y z
N MET A 1 -3.72 25.82 -24.23
CA MET A 1 -3.13 26.45 -23.03
C MET A 1 -2.25 25.42 -22.35
N ASN A 2 -1.02 25.79 -21.97
CA ASN A 2 -0.13 24.94 -21.18
C ASN A 2 -0.45 25.03 -19.67
N PHE A 3 0.20 24.20 -18.85
CA PHE A 3 -0.12 24.14 -17.42
C PHE A 3 0.16 25.46 -16.68
N ASN A 4 1.28 26.13 -16.96
CA ASN A 4 1.62 27.39 -16.29
C ASN A 4 0.65 28.52 -16.65
N GLU A 5 0.23 28.58 -17.93
CA GLU A 5 -0.82 29.49 -18.37
C GLU A 5 -2.14 29.20 -17.65
N PHE A 6 -2.52 27.93 -17.51
CA PHE A 6 -3.72 27.52 -16.78
C PHE A 6 -3.68 27.95 -15.32
N VAL A 7 -2.57 27.72 -14.62
CA VAL A 7 -2.39 28.11 -13.22
C VAL A 7 -2.54 29.62 -13.06
N ASN A 8 -1.92 30.41 -13.93
CA ASN A 8 -2.02 31.87 -13.90
C ASN A 8 -3.45 32.33 -14.19
N GLU A 9 -4.11 31.76 -15.19
CA GLU A 9 -5.49 32.12 -15.54
C GLU A 9 -6.47 31.82 -14.40
N VAL A 10 -6.32 30.68 -13.73
CA VAL A 10 -7.10 30.37 -12.52
C VAL A 10 -6.80 31.39 -11.41
N LYS A 11 -5.52 31.67 -11.13
CA LYS A 11 -5.11 32.57 -10.05
C LYS A 11 -5.64 34.00 -10.24
N ASP A 12 -5.63 34.49 -11.47
CA ASP A 12 -6.06 35.85 -11.81
C ASP A 12 -7.59 35.99 -11.77
N ASN A 13 -8.33 34.92 -12.09
CA ASN A 13 -9.78 34.99 -12.25
C ASN A 13 -10.58 34.44 -11.06
N ILE A 14 -10.00 33.60 -10.19
CA ILE A 14 -10.78 32.90 -9.15
C ILE A 14 -11.58 33.83 -8.23
N ARG A 15 -11.05 35.02 -7.93
CA ARG A 15 -11.75 36.04 -7.11
C ARG A 15 -13.09 36.49 -7.72
N LEU A 16 -13.25 36.43 -9.04
CA LEU A 16 -14.50 36.79 -9.72
C LEU A 16 -15.64 35.80 -9.45
N PHE A 17 -15.30 34.59 -8.99
CA PHE A 17 -16.24 33.51 -8.73
C PHE A 17 -16.56 33.34 -7.23
N LEU A 18 -15.88 34.11 -6.37
CA LEU A 18 -16.05 34.03 -4.93
C LEU A 18 -16.98 35.15 -4.40
N PRO A 19 -17.64 34.94 -3.25
CA PRO A 19 -18.46 35.97 -2.60
C PRO A 19 -17.64 37.21 -2.22
N LYS A 20 -18.31 38.35 -2.02
CA LYS A 20 -17.68 39.64 -1.64
C LYS A 20 -16.75 39.54 -0.43
N ASP A 21 -17.05 38.65 0.50
CA ASP A 21 -16.24 38.36 1.67
C ASP A 21 -14.79 37.91 1.35
N TYR A 22 -14.53 37.45 0.13
CA TYR A 22 -13.21 37.04 -0.36
C TYR A 22 -12.53 38.11 -1.24
N GLU A 23 -13.08 39.34 -1.31
CA GLU A 23 -12.52 40.43 -2.14
C GLU A 23 -11.03 40.70 -1.83
N ASN A 24 -10.67 40.62 -0.54
CA ASN A 24 -9.29 40.79 -0.06
C ASN A 24 -8.57 39.45 0.20
N ALA A 25 -9.12 38.33 -0.25
CA ALA A 25 -8.50 37.03 -0.01
C ALA A 25 -7.13 36.91 -0.70
N GLU A 26 -6.16 36.34 0.00
CA GLU A 26 -4.86 36.03 -0.55
C GLU A 26 -4.97 34.77 -1.42
N VAL A 27 -4.63 34.90 -2.71
CA VAL A 27 -4.58 33.77 -3.64
C VAL A 27 -3.12 33.42 -3.88
N SER A 28 -2.72 32.23 -3.46
CA SER A 28 -1.34 31.76 -3.54
C SER A 28 -1.27 30.35 -4.12
N THR A 29 -0.11 30.02 -4.68
CA THR A 29 0.18 28.68 -5.20
C THR A 29 1.41 28.14 -4.49
N MET A 30 1.43 26.83 -4.25
CA MET A 30 2.56 26.15 -3.62
C MET A 30 2.76 24.76 -4.24
N GLU A 31 4.00 24.30 -4.30
CA GLU A 31 4.29 22.92 -4.65
C GLU A 31 4.03 22.02 -3.44
N CYS A 32 3.17 21.02 -3.63
CA CYS A 32 2.78 20.06 -2.61
C CYS A 32 3.45 18.72 -2.90
N GLN A 33 4.33 18.30 -2.01
CA GLN A 33 4.90 16.95 -2.02
C GLN A 33 4.07 16.06 -1.08
N LYS A 34 3.43 15.04 -1.65
CA LYS A 34 2.73 13.96 -0.92
C LYS A 34 3.33 12.62 -1.32
N LEU A 35 3.03 11.57 -0.54
CA LEU A 35 3.40 10.22 -0.93
C LEU A 35 2.89 9.92 -2.35
N ASN A 36 3.80 9.43 -3.17
CA ASN A 36 3.64 9.03 -4.57
C ASN A 36 3.18 10.14 -5.54
N ARG A 37 2.97 11.39 -5.09
CA ARG A 37 2.40 12.46 -5.92
C ARG A 37 2.94 13.84 -5.54
N ALA A 38 3.35 14.60 -6.56
CA ALA A 38 3.59 16.03 -6.47
C ALA A 38 2.51 16.79 -7.25
N TYR A 39 2.07 17.93 -6.74
CA TYR A 39 1.14 18.80 -7.46
C TYR A 39 1.27 20.27 -7.05
N THR A 40 0.93 21.17 -7.96
CA THR A 40 0.75 22.59 -7.66
C THR A 40 -0.61 22.79 -7.00
N GLY A 41 -0.57 23.18 -5.73
CA GLY A 41 -1.74 23.51 -4.92
C GLY A 41 -2.14 24.98 -5.07
N LEU A 42 -3.43 25.27 -5.17
CA LEU A 42 -4.01 26.60 -5.02
C LEU A 42 -4.58 26.76 -3.61
N MET A 43 -4.29 27.89 -2.97
CA MET A 43 -4.91 28.28 -1.71
C MET A 43 -5.56 29.66 -1.87
N VAL A 44 -6.79 29.78 -1.37
CA VAL A 44 -7.52 31.04 -1.30
C VAL A 44 -7.85 31.30 0.17
N ARG A 45 -7.09 32.19 0.79
CA ARG A 45 -7.16 32.44 2.23
C ARG A 45 -7.86 33.77 2.51
N LYS A 46 -8.98 33.75 3.24
CA LYS A 46 -9.60 34.97 3.75
C LYS A 46 -8.77 35.54 4.90
N GLU A 47 -8.82 36.86 5.09
CA GLU A 47 -8.14 37.51 6.22
C GLU A 47 -8.61 36.92 7.55
N GLY A 48 -7.66 36.46 8.38
CA GLY A 48 -7.93 35.84 9.67
C GLY A 48 -8.23 34.33 9.64
N GLU A 49 -8.33 33.70 8.47
CA GLU A 49 -8.46 32.24 8.38
C GLU A 49 -7.13 31.53 8.66
N MET A 50 -7.16 30.56 9.58
CA MET A 50 -6.02 29.70 9.89
C MET A 50 -5.94 28.46 8.99
N LEU A 51 -7.08 27.98 8.48
CA LEU A 51 -7.15 26.81 7.61
C LEU A 51 -7.80 27.19 6.28
N THR A 52 -7.18 26.76 5.19
CA THR A 52 -7.73 26.83 3.84
C THR A 52 -7.49 25.48 3.18
N PRO A 53 -8.43 24.96 2.38
CA PRO A 53 -8.15 23.80 1.54
C PRO A 53 -7.01 24.14 0.57
N THR A 54 -6.22 23.11 0.24
CA THR A 54 -5.22 23.17 -0.84
C THR A 54 -5.74 22.40 -2.04
N ILE A 55 -6.05 23.12 -3.11
CA ILE A 55 -6.76 22.58 -4.28
C ILE A 55 -5.74 22.11 -5.32
N ASN A 56 -5.86 20.86 -5.79
CA ASN A 56 -4.92 20.26 -6.73
C ASN A 56 -5.15 20.78 -8.18
N LEU A 57 -4.31 21.72 -8.64
CA LEU A 57 -4.42 22.29 -9.97
C LEU A 57 -4.03 21.31 -11.08
N ASN A 58 -3.13 20.37 -10.82
CA ASN A 58 -2.75 19.35 -11.81
C ASN A 58 -3.96 18.49 -12.19
N GLN A 59 -4.73 18.04 -11.20
CA GLN A 59 -5.94 17.25 -11.44
C GLN A 59 -7.00 18.03 -12.23
N LEU A 60 -7.21 19.31 -11.88
CA LEU A 60 -8.15 20.16 -12.60
C LEU A 60 -7.68 20.46 -14.03
N TYR A 61 -6.37 20.58 -14.25
CA TYR A 61 -5.80 20.78 -15.57
C TYR A 61 -5.93 19.54 -16.46
N GLU A 62 -5.72 18.34 -15.92
CA GLU A 62 -5.98 17.11 -16.66
C GLU A 62 -7.45 16.99 -17.06
N ALA A 63 -8.38 17.30 -16.15
CA ALA A 63 -9.81 17.34 -16.47
C ALA A 63 -10.14 18.38 -17.55
N TYR A 64 -9.54 19.58 -17.46
CA TYR A 64 -9.68 20.65 -18.46
C TYR A 64 -9.20 20.22 -19.86
N LYS A 65 -8.11 19.46 -19.96
CA LYS A 65 -7.62 18.93 -21.24
C LYS A 65 -8.45 17.78 -21.78
N ALA A 66 -8.91 16.89 -20.91
CA ALA A 66 -9.47 15.60 -21.30
C ALA A 66 -10.98 15.65 -21.61
N GLN A 67 -11.73 16.56 -20.98
CA GLN A 67 -13.20 16.53 -21.01
C GLN A 67 -13.77 17.61 -21.93
N PRO A 68 -14.46 17.23 -23.02
CA PRO A 68 -15.19 18.19 -23.86
C PRO A 68 -16.26 18.92 -23.04
N GLY A 69 -16.12 20.24 -22.88
CA GLY A 69 -17.06 21.08 -22.14
C GLY A 69 -16.56 21.59 -20.78
N VAL A 70 -15.39 21.13 -20.30
CA VAL A 70 -14.74 21.77 -19.15
C VAL A 70 -14.06 23.05 -19.63
N THR A 71 -14.59 24.20 -19.21
CA THR A 71 -14.03 25.53 -19.52
C THR A 71 -13.31 26.11 -18.30
N MET A 72 -12.54 27.18 -18.50
CA MET A 72 -11.92 27.92 -17.40
C MET A 72 -12.96 28.42 -16.39
N GLU A 73 -14.13 28.84 -16.88
CA GLU A 73 -15.26 29.26 -16.03
C GLU A 73 -15.73 28.12 -15.12
N THR A 74 -15.94 26.92 -15.68
CA THR A 74 -16.35 25.74 -14.91
C THR A 74 -15.30 25.33 -13.89
N VAL A 75 -14.01 25.42 -14.25
CA VAL A 75 -12.89 25.17 -13.33
C VAL A 75 -12.92 26.17 -12.17
N CYS A 76 -12.99 27.47 -12.45
CA CYS A 76 -13.01 28.49 -11.40
C CYS A 76 -14.26 28.38 -10.51
N ARG A 77 -15.42 28.02 -11.08
CA ARG A 77 -16.65 27.80 -10.31
C ARG A 77 -16.51 26.60 -9.38
N LYS A 78 -15.95 25.48 -9.85
CA LYS A 78 -15.66 24.31 -9.00
C LYS A 78 -14.67 24.62 -7.88
N ILE A 79 -13.63 25.41 -8.17
CA ILE A 79 -12.68 25.88 -7.14
C ILE A 79 -13.42 26.75 -6.11
N ALA A 80 -14.26 27.67 -6.57
CA ALA A 80 -15.05 28.53 -5.69
C ALA A 80 -16.00 27.71 -4.81
N ASP A 81 -16.69 26.72 -5.38
CA ASP A 81 -17.55 25.79 -4.62
C ASP A 81 -16.74 25.10 -3.53
N ILE A 82 -15.55 24.55 -3.82
CA ILE A 82 -14.67 23.95 -2.80
C ILE A 82 -14.29 24.96 -1.72
N VAL A 83 -13.97 26.21 -2.07
CA VAL A 83 -13.59 27.24 -1.09
C VAL A 83 -14.78 27.66 -0.21
N ILE A 84 -15.99 27.74 -0.78
CA ILE A 84 -17.20 28.20 -0.10
C ILE A 84 -17.82 27.08 0.75
N GLU A 85 -17.92 25.88 0.19
CA GLU A 85 -18.52 24.69 0.81
C GLU A 85 -17.60 24.00 1.79
N ALA A 86 -16.36 24.48 1.95
CA ALA A 86 -15.42 23.99 2.95
C ALA A 86 -15.38 24.89 4.20
N PRO A 87 -16.44 24.99 5.04
CA PRO A 87 -16.16 24.93 6.45
C PRO A 87 -15.69 23.50 6.69
N ILE A 88 -14.40 23.25 6.51
CA ILE A 88 -13.80 22.04 7.06
C ILE A 88 -14.06 22.15 8.57
N GLN A 89 -15.15 21.55 9.06
CA GLN A 89 -15.39 21.33 10.48
C GLN A 89 -14.47 20.21 10.97
N VAL A 90 -13.19 20.30 10.60
CA VAL A 90 -12.14 19.55 11.24
C VAL A 90 -12.01 20.20 12.61
N ASP A 91 -12.40 19.44 13.63
CA ASP A 91 -12.09 19.81 14.99
C ASP A 91 -10.58 19.71 15.16
N LEU A 92 -9.89 20.81 14.90
CA LEU A 92 -8.45 20.94 15.05
C LEU A 92 -7.99 20.53 16.45
N LYS A 93 -8.82 20.77 17.48
CA LYS A 93 -8.44 20.38 18.83
C LYS A 93 -8.41 18.87 18.96
N ALA A 94 -9.39 18.19 18.39
CA ALA A 94 -9.43 16.73 18.37
C ALA A 94 -8.28 16.14 17.53
N ILE A 95 -7.90 16.77 16.41
CA ILE A 95 -6.79 16.27 15.59
C ILE A 95 -5.43 16.50 16.25
N LEU A 96 -5.22 17.65 16.89
CA LEU A 96 -3.94 17.98 17.52
C LEU A 96 -3.74 17.30 18.88
N ASN A 97 -4.77 16.65 19.42
CA ASN A 97 -4.68 15.86 20.65
C ASN A 97 -4.40 14.40 20.32
N TYR A 98 -3.21 13.91 20.68
CA TYR A 98 -2.81 12.54 20.39
C TYR A 98 -3.79 11.49 20.95
N GLU A 99 -4.31 11.72 22.17
CA GLU A 99 -5.22 10.79 22.84
C GLU A 99 -6.54 10.60 22.08
N ASP A 100 -6.99 11.61 21.33
CA ASP A 100 -8.24 11.58 20.56
C ASP A 100 -8.05 10.94 19.17
N VAL A 101 -6.81 10.84 18.68
CA VAL A 101 -6.48 10.31 17.35
C VAL A 101 -5.79 8.96 17.36
N LYS A 102 -5.17 8.53 18.46
CA LYS A 102 -4.40 7.27 18.52
C LYS A 102 -5.21 6.06 18.08
N ASP A 103 -6.51 6.04 18.41
CA ASP A 103 -7.43 4.99 18.02
C ASP A 103 -7.87 5.04 16.54
N LYS A 104 -7.55 6.12 15.84
CA LYS A 104 -7.83 6.35 14.42
C LYS A 104 -6.57 6.26 13.55
N LEU A 105 -5.44 5.91 14.16
CA LEU A 105 -4.19 5.70 13.44
C LEU A 105 -4.32 4.48 12.53
N PHE A 106 -3.67 4.54 11.38
CA PHE A 106 -3.49 3.40 10.51
C PHE A 106 -2.21 3.53 9.68
N ILE A 107 -1.72 2.39 9.20
CA ILE A 107 -0.53 2.36 8.34
C ILE A 107 -0.89 2.40 6.86
N ARG A 108 0.02 2.96 6.06
CA ARG A 108 0.06 2.80 4.60
C ARG A 108 1.46 2.40 4.18
N VAL A 109 1.56 1.77 3.01
CA VAL A 109 2.83 1.33 2.44
C VAL A 109 3.08 2.07 1.14
N SER A 110 4.35 2.42 0.90
CA SER A 110 4.81 3.08 -0.31
C SER A 110 6.23 2.64 -0.66
N SER A 111 6.63 2.81 -1.91
CA SER A 111 8.04 2.65 -2.32
C SER A 111 8.95 3.57 -1.50
N ALA A 112 9.96 3.03 -0.82
CA ALA A 112 10.90 3.85 -0.05
C ALA A 112 11.76 4.74 -0.96
N GLU A 113 12.19 4.21 -2.11
CA GLU A 113 13.01 4.95 -3.07
C GLU A 113 12.23 6.11 -3.70
N ALA A 114 11.02 5.84 -4.21
CA ALA A 114 10.22 6.87 -4.88
C ALA A 114 9.76 8.00 -3.94
N ASN A 115 9.74 7.75 -2.63
CA ASN A 115 9.24 8.70 -1.62
C ASN A 115 10.33 9.28 -0.72
N LYS A 116 11.61 9.09 -1.05
CA LYS A 116 12.73 9.47 -0.18
C LYS A 116 12.63 10.89 0.38
N GLU A 117 12.33 11.88 -0.46
CA GLU A 117 12.22 13.29 -0.04
C GLU A 117 11.06 13.55 0.95
N VAL A 118 9.94 12.85 0.77
CA VAL A 118 8.79 12.94 1.68
C VAL A 118 9.10 12.25 3.01
N LEU A 119 9.79 11.11 2.95
CA LEU A 119 10.15 10.29 4.11
C LEU A 119 11.22 10.95 5.00
N GLU A 120 12.06 11.84 4.47
CA GLU A 120 13.00 12.65 5.27
C GLU A 120 12.30 13.49 6.35
N ASN A 121 11.03 13.86 6.12
CA ASN A 121 10.25 14.73 6.99
C ASN A 121 9.09 14.01 7.70
N ALA A 122 9.10 12.68 7.74
CA ALA A 122 8.03 11.89 8.35
C ALA A 122 8.55 10.63 9.06
N PRO A 123 7.95 10.25 10.20
CA PRO A 123 8.25 8.97 10.82
C PRO A 123 7.82 7.83 9.89
N HIS A 124 8.70 6.86 9.72
CA HIS A 124 8.46 5.69 8.89
C HIS A 124 9.26 4.49 9.39
N HIS A 125 8.81 3.29 9.00
CA HIS A 125 9.54 2.05 9.24
C HIS A 125 9.84 1.37 7.90
N LEU A 126 11.10 1.00 7.67
CA LEU A 126 11.48 0.31 6.44
C LEU A 126 11.28 -1.20 6.57
N LYS A 127 10.63 -1.80 5.57
CA LYS A 127 10.54 -3.24 5.36
C LYS A 127 11.04 -3.53 3.96
N GLU A 128 12.27 -4.05 3.87
CA GLU A 128 12.98 -4.16 2.59
C GLU A 128 13.08 -2.78 1.90
N ASP A 129 12.53 -2.65 0.70
CA ASP A 129 12.44 -1.44 -0.11
C ASP A 129 11.08 -0.71 0.02
N LEU A 130 10.26 -1.13 0.98
CA LEU A 130 8.99 -0.49 1.31
C LEU A 130 9.13 0.38 2.56
N ALA A 131 8.39 1.48 2.57
CA ALA A 131 8.22 2.35 3.72
C ALA A 131 6.79 2.24 4.27
N ILE A 132 6.68 1.84 5.53
CA ILE A 132 5.46 1.93 6.32
C ILE A 132 5.36 3.34 6.89
N THR A 133 4.24 4.01 6.61
CA THR A 133 3.96 5.39 7.01
C THR A 133 2.67 5.45 7.81
N TYR A 134 2.52 6.49 8.64
CA TYR A 134 1.43 6.59 9.61
C TYR A 134 0.46 7.71 9.28
N HIS A 135 -0.83 7.41 9.37
CA HIS A 135 -1.92 8.29 8.97
C HIS A 135 -3.02 8.27 10.04
N VAL A 136 -3.74 9.39 10.19
CA VAL A 136 -4.95 9.48 11.03
C VAL A 136 -6.17 9.49 10.12
N ALA A 137 -7.14 8.61 10.36
CA ALA A 137 -8.44 8.70 9.71
C ALA A 137 -9.22 9.89 10.28
N VAL A 138 -9.56 10.86 9.43
CA VAL A 138 -10.26 12.10 9.81
C VAL A 138 -11.75 12.00 9.51
N GLY A 139 -12.10 11.38 8.38
CA GLY A 139 -13.48 11.19 7.95
C GLY A 139 -13.57 10.06 6.94
N LYS A 140 -14.75 9.44 6.86
CA LYS A 140 -15.06 8.42 5.87
C LYS A 140 -16.50 8.61 5.44
N ASP A 141 -16.69 8.86 4.16
CA ASP A 141 -18.00 9.09 3.55
C ASP A 141 -18.11 8.32 2.23
N GLN A 142 -19.12 8.66 1.41
CA GLN A 142 -19.35 8.00 0.12
C GLN A 142 -18.26 8.33 -0.92
N ASP A 143 -17.50 9.41 -0.71
CA ASP A 143 -16.43 9.87 -1.60
C ASP A 143 -15.05 9.28 -1.20
N GLY A 144 -14.96 8.63 -0.04
CA GLY A 144 -13.83 7.79 0.37
C GLY A 144 -13.29 8.10 1.76
N LEU A 145 -12.04 7.69 2.00
CA LEU A 145 -11.33 7.92 3.26
C LEU A 145 -10.57 9.25 3.20
N SER A 146 -10.97 10.19 4.05
CA SER A 146 -10.19 11.39 4.37
C SER A 146 -9.22 11.10 5.50
N SER A 147 -7.93 11.24 5.23
CA SER A 147 -6.86 10.96 6.18
C SER A 147 -5.78 12.04 6.21
N MET A 148 -5.08 12.11 7.34
CA MET A 148 -3.97 13.03 7.57
C MET A 148 -2.67 12.27 7.75
N PHE A 149 -1.68 12.59 6.92
CA PHE A 149 -0.33 12.03 7.01
C PHE A 149 0.44 12.67 8.16
N ILE A 150 1.05 11.85 9.02
CA ILE A 150 1.82 12.33 10.17
C ILE A 150 3.24 12.67 9.73
N LYS A 151 3.62 13.94 9.89
CA LYS A 151 4.98 14.45 9.69
C LYS A 151 5.72 14.61 11.01
N ASN A 152 7.04 14.80 10.95
CA ASN A 152 7.88 14.97 12.14
C ASN A 152 7.38 16.12 13.04
N ASP A 153 6.99 17.26 12.46
CA ASP A 153 6.47 18.41 13.23
C ASP A 153 5.22 18.06 14.06
N LEU A 154 4.34 17.21 13.51
CA LEU A 154 3.12 16.78 14.22
C LEU A 154 3.46 15.72 15.29
N LEU A 155 4.42 14.85 15.02
CA LEU A 155 4.94 13.90 16.01
C LEU A 155 5.53 14.64 17.22
N GLU A 156 6.33 15.68 16.97
CA GLU A 156 6.88 16.56 18.01
C GLU A 156 5.77 17.27 18.80
N GLN A 157 4.74 17.74 18.10
CA GLN A 157 3.59 18.38 18.72
C GLN A 157 2.78 17.42 19.60
N TYR A 158 2.62 16.16 19.19
CA TYR A 158 2.01 15.11 20.00
C TYR A 158 2.86 14.75 21.23
N GLY A 159 4.17 15.00 21.18
CA GLY A 159 5.08 14.72 22.30
C GLY A 159 5.33 13.23 22.52
N ILE A 160 5.25 12.42 21.46
CA ILE A 160 5.47 10.96 21.48
C ILE A 160 6.68 10.57 20.64
N SER A 161 7.18 9.35 20.83
CA SER A 161 8.25 8.81 19.98
C SER A 161 7.71 8.17 18.70
N ALA A 162 8.58 7.99 17.70
CA ALA A 162 8.22 7.29 16.46
C ALA A 162 7.89 5.81 16.71
N GLU A 163 8.53 5.20 17.71
CA GLU A 163 8.25 3.81 18.13
C GLU A 163 6.87 3.69 18.74
N GLN A 164 6.49 4.61 19.64
CA GLN A 164 5.14 4.63 20.20
C GLN A 164 4.09 4.83 19.10
N LEU A 165 4.34 5.76 18.16
CA LEU A 165 3.44 5.96 17.02
C LEU A 165 3.28 4.68 16.19
N HIS A 166 4.38 3.96 15.95
CA HIS A 166 4.35 2.69 15.22
C HIS A 166 3.50 1.64 15.92
N GLU A 167 3.73 1.42 17.22
CA GLU A 167 2.98 0.44 18.02
C GLU A 167 1.49 0.76 18.07
N ASP A 168 1.13 2.02 18.33
CA ASP A 168 -0.26 2.44 18.40
C ASP A 168 -0.94 2.32 17.04
N ALA A 169 -0.26 2.71 15.95
CA ALA A 169 -0.79 2.55 14.59
C ALA A 169 -0.95 1.08 14.18
N MET A 170 0.00 0.21 14.52
CA MET A 170 -0.11 -1.23 14.24
C MET A 170 -1.31 -1.86 14.97
N LYS A 171 -1.59 -1.39 16.20
CA LYS A 171 -2.71 -1.86 17.00
C LYS A 171 -4.06 -1.37 16.48
N SER A 172 -4.16 -0.12 16.03
CA SER A 172 -5.42 0.45 15.56
C SER A 172 -5.72 0.14 14.08
N SER A 173 -4.71 -0.13 13.24
CA SER A 173 -4.87 -0.35 11.81
C SER A 173 -5.94 -1.41 11.46
N PRO A 174 -5.97 -2.62 12.07
CA PRO A 174 -6.96 -3.63 11.73
C PRO A 174 -8.40 -3.24 12.06
N ARG A 175 -8.61 -2.25 12.95
CA ARG A 175 -9.93 -1.70 13.28
C ARG A 175 -10.33 -0.58 12.32
N VAL A 176 -9.37 0.27 11.95
CA VAL A 176 -9.62 1.43 11.07
C VAL A 176 -9.78 0.99 9.63
N MET A 177 -8.90 0.09 9.17
CA MET A 177 -8.86 -0.47 7.83
C MET A 177 -8.92 -2.00 7.94
N ALA A 178 -10.13 -2.53 8.13
CA ALA A 178 -10.31 -3.96 8.39
C ALA A 178 -9.78 -4.82 7.23
N PRO A 179 -9.01 -5.88 7.50
CA PRO A 179 -8.41 -6.72 6.46
C PRO A 179 -9.48 -7.51 5.69
N GLU A 180 -9.25 -7.68 4.40
CA GLU A 180 -10.04 -8.51 3.49
C GLU A 180 -9.10 -9.39 2.67
N VAL A 181 -9.38 -10.69 2.64
CA VAL A 181 -8.64 -11.66 1.83
C VAL A 181 -9.63 -12.41 0.96
N SER A 182 -9.36 -12.49 -0.33
CA SER A 182 -10.21 -13.21 -1.29
C SER A 182 -9.36 -13.88 -2.35
N SER A 183 -9.73 -15.09 -2.78
CA SER A 183 -9.10 -15.66 -3.98
C SER A 183 -9.52 -14.85 -5.22
N ILE A 184 -8.63 -14.76 -6.21
CA ILE A 184 -8.97 -14.09 -7.47
C ILE A 184 -10.21 -14.75 -8.10
N GLY A 185 -10.33 -16.08 -8.05
CA GLY A 185 -11.50 -16.80 -8.55
C GLY A 185 -12.81 -16.34 -7.88
N ALA A 186 -12.82 -16.16 -6.56
CA ALA A 186 -14.00 -15.67 -5.85
C ALA A 186 -14.37 -14.22 -6.22
N LEU A 187 -13.38 -13.35 -6.45
CA LEU A 187 -13.63 -11.97 -6.90
C LEU A 187 -14.19 -11.94 -8.33
N ILE A 188 -13.66 -12.78 -9.21
CA ILE A 188 -14.16 -12.95 -10.57
C ILE A 188 -15.62 -13.44 -10.53
N ASP A 189 -15.91 -14.46 -9.74
CA ASP A 189 -17.28 -14.96 -9.53
C ASP A 189 -18.22 -13.86 -9.00
N GLU A 190 -17.77 -13.07 -8.02
CA GLU A 190 -18.54 -11.94 -7.47
C GLU A 190 -18.87 -10.89 -8.57
N MET A 191 -17.87 -10.52 -9.37
CA MET A 191 -18.04 -9.58 -10.48
C MET A 191 -19.04 -10.08 -11.51
N TYR A 192 -19.01 -11.37 -11.84
CA TYR A 192 -19.96 -11.94 -12.78
C TYR A 192 -21.36 -12.08 -12.18
N GLN A 193 -21.48 -12.48 -10.92
CA GLN A 193 -22.79 -12.56 -10.25
C GLN A 193 -23.51 -11.21 -10.20
N LYS A 194 -22.78 -10.12 -9.96
CA LYS A 194 -23.36 -8.76 -10.00
C LYS A 194 -23.84 -8.36 -11.40
N ASN A 195 -23.24 -8.92 -12.45
CA ASN A 195 -23.56 -8.63 -13.85
C ASN A 195 -24.36 -9.74 -14.56
N ILE A 196 -24.79 -10.80 -13.85
CA ILE A 196 -25.46 -11.98 -14.43
C ILE A 196 -26.72 -11.62 -15.21
N LEU A 197 -27.44 -10.57 -14.80
CA LEU A 197 -28.64 -10.08 -15.48
C LEU A 197 -28.35 -9.31 -16.77
N MET A 198 -27.10 -8.94 -17.03
CA MET A 198 -26.65 -8.23 -18.23
C MET A 198 -25.96 -9.14 -19.26
N LEU A 199 -25.72 -10.41 -18.92
CA LEU A 199 -25.04 -11.37 -19.80
C LEU A 199 -26.03 -12.18 -20.64
N THR A 200 -25.73 -12.31 -21.93
CA THR A 200 -26.40 -13.20 -22.86
C THR A 200 -26.09 -14.68 -22.56
N PRO A 201 -26.90 -15.64 -23.04
CA PRO A 201 -26.63 -17.07 -22.87
C PRO A 201 -25.24 -17.50 -23.38
N ASP A 202 -24.80 -16.98 -24.53
CA ASP A 202 -23.51 -17.31 -25.14
C ASP A 202 -22.33 -16.76 -24.31
N GLU A 203 -22.47 -15.55 -23.75
CA GLU A 203 -21.49 -14.99 -22.82
C GLU A 203 -21.38 -15.82 -21.54
N ARG A 204 -22.49 -16.37 -21.03
CA ARG A 204 -22.49 -17.26 -19.86
C ARG A 204 -21.78 -18.58 -20.13
N GLU A 205 -21.88 -19.12 -21.35
CA GLU A 205 -21.21 -20.36 -21.74
C GLU A 205 -19.69 -20.15 -21.87
N MET A 206 -19.26 -19.10 -22.58
CA MET A 206 -17.83 -18.71 -22.63
C MET A 206 -17.25 -18.44 -21.23
N LEU A 207 -18.04 -17.84 -20.33
CA LEU A 207 -17.64 -17.63 -18.95
C LEU A 207 -17.41 -18.93 -18.20
N GLN A 208 -18.28 -19.90 -18.41
CA GLN A 208 -18.18 -21.20 -17.76
C GLN A 208 -16.93 -21.97 -18.23
N GLU A 209 -16.59 -21.85 -19.51
CA GLU A 209 -15.34 -22.38 -20.07
C GLU A 209 -14.11 -21.65 -19.50
N THR A 210 -14.14 -20.31 -19.45
CA THR A 210 -13.02 -19.50 -18.91
C THR A 210 -12.78 -19.79 -17.43
N LEU A 211 -13.84 -19.95 -16.64
CA LEU A 211 -13.74 -20.31 -15.23
C LEU A 211 -13.18 -21.74 -15.05
N GLN A 212 -13.54 -22.67 -15.93
CA GLN A 212 -12.95 -24.02 -15.94
C GLN A 212 -11.46 -24.00 -16.29
N GLU A 213 -11.04 -23.24 -17.31
CA GLU A 213 -9.63 -23.07 -17.66
C GLU A 213 -8.83 -22.38 -16.53
N SER A 214 -9.45 -21.44 -15.81
CA SER A 214 -8.83 -20.76 -14.67
C SER A 214 -8.57 -21.66 -13.45
N SER A 215 -9.23 -22.83 -13.38
CA SER A 215 -8.98 -23.82 -12.33
C SER A 215 -7.62 -24.52 -12.46
N GLU A 216 -6.95 -24.39 -13.61
CA GLU A 216 -5.60 -24.87 -13.85
C GLU A 216 -4.51 -23.85 -13.47
N MET A 217 -4.89 -22.60 -13.18
CA MET A 217 -3.94 -21.55 -12.78
C MET A 217 -3.66 -21.60 -11.26
N PRO A 218 -2.43 -21.25 -10.82
CA PRO A 218 -2.13 -21.11 -9.41
C PRO A 218 -3.10 -20.14 -8.73
N THR A 219 -3.67 -20.53 -7.59
CA THR A 219 -4.68 -19.71 -6.91
C THR A 219 -4.02 -18.54 -6.18
N PHE A 220 -4.06 -17.37 -6.80
CA PHE A 220 -3.69 -16.12 -6.15
C PHE A 220 -4.76 -15.64 -5.19
N PHE A 221 -4.32 -15.05 -4.09
CA PHE A 221 -5.14 -14.37 -3.10
C PHE A 221 -4.88 -12.88 -3.16
N VAL A 222 -5.93 -12.09 -3.16
CA VAL A 222 -5.87 -10.63 -3.01
C VAL A 222 -5.95 -10.32 -1.53
N VAL A 223 -4.94 -9.62 -1.01
CA VAL A 223 -4.88 -9.08 0.33
C VAL A 223 -5.09 -7.57 0.25
N THR A 224 -6.16 -7.09 0.85
CA THR A 224 -6.52 -5.67 0.89
C THR A 224 -7.31 -5.37 2.17
N ASN A 225 -7.98 -4.22 2.23
CA ASN A 225 -8.94 -3.89 3.30
C ASN A 225 -10.36 -3.78 2.74
N THR A 226 -11.35 -3.71 3.64
CA THR A 226 -12.78 -3.65 3.28
C THR A 226 -13.19 -2.47 2.40
N ASP A 227 -12.36 -1.43 2.32
CA ASP A 227 -12.58 -0.27 1.45
C ASP A 227 -11.84 -0.37 0.11
N ARG A 228 -10.94 -1.35 -0.01
CA ARG A 228 -10.07 -1.58 -1.18
C ARG A 228 -9.25 -0.35 -1.56
N ILE A 229 -8.86 0.45 -0.55
CA ILE A 229 -8.08 1.68 -0.70
C ILE A 229 -6.88 1.65 0.24
N ASP A 230 -5.67 1.84 -0.28
CA ASP A 230 -4.42 1.80 0.49
C ASP A 230 -4.23 0.51 1.32
N GLY A 231 -4.76 -0.62 0.84
CA GLY A 231 -4.83 -1.88 1.57
C GLY A 231 -3.57 -2.73 1.53
N ALA A 232 -2.54 -2.36 0.77
CA ALA A 232 -1.29 -3.12 0.73
C ALA A 232 -0.59 -3.21 2.10
N GLY A 233 -0.87 -2.27 3.01
CA GLY A 233 -0.36 -2.30 4.38
C GLY A 233 -0.89 -3.45 5.25
N VAL A 234 -1.99 -4.09 4.86
CA VAL A 234 -2.63 -5.17 5.62
C VAL A 234 -1.68 -6.34 5.86
N ILE A 235 -0.77 -6.64 4.90
CA ILE A 235 0.21 -7.72 5.06
C ILE A 235 1.08 -7.53 6.32
N PHE A 236 1.32 -6.29 6.74
CA PHE A 236 2.18 -5.96 7.88
C PHE A 236 1.42 -5.82 9.20
N TYR A 237 0.11 -6.12 9.23
CA TYR A 237 -0.63 -6.14 10.48
C TYR A 237 -0.08 -7.22 11.41
N PRO A 238 -0.15 -7.00 12.74
CA PRO A 238 0.27 -8.02 13.70
C PRO A 238 -0.38 -9.38 13.40
N GLU A 239 0.44 -10.44 13.39
CA GLU A 239 0.02 -11.84 13.19
C GLU A 239 -0.63 -12.16 11.83
N PHE A 240 -0.71 -11.20 10.91
CA PHE A 240 -1.42 -11.39 9.63
C PHE A 240 -0.69 -12.38 8.72
N MET A 241 0.62 -12.23 8.55
CA MET A 241 1.42 -13.17 7.73
C MET A 241 1.38 -14.58 8.30
N ASP A 242 1.40 -14.72 9.63
CA ASP A 242 1.32 -16.02 10.31
C ASP A 242 -0.05 -16.67 10.06
N SER A 243 -1.13 -15.90 10.23
CA SER A 243 -2.51 -16.35 9.95
C SER A 243 -2.69 -16.74 8.47
N MET A 244 -2.05 -16.01 7.55
CA MET A 244 -2.03 -16.36 6.14
C MET A 244 -1.26 -17.66 5.89
N GLY A 245 -0.11 -17.85 6.54
CA GLY A 245 0.65 -19.10 6.48
C GLY A 245 -0.15 -20.30 6.97
N GLU A 246 -0.89 -20.15 8.08
CA GLU A 246 -1.80 -21.18 8.59
C GLU A 246 -2.96 -21.48 7.64
N LEU A 247 -3.54 -20.44 7.02
CA LEU A 247 -4.63 -20.58 6.05
C LEU A 247 -4.18 -21.33 4.79
N LEU A 248 -2.99 -21.01 4.29
CA LEU A 248 -2.44 -21.59 3.06
C LEU A 248 -1.76 -22.95 3.31
N GLY A 249 -1.30 -23.20 4.54
CA GLY A 249 -0.58 -24.41 4.92
C GLY A 249 0.83 -24.52 4.33
N ASN A 250 1.37 -23.45 3.78
CA ASN A 250 2.68 -23.37 3.13
C ASN A 250 3.31 -21.99 3.33
N ASP A 251 4.61 -21.90 3.05
CA ASP A 251 5.26 -20.63 2.72
C ASP A 251 4.58 -19.97 1.51
N PHE A 252 4.79 -18.67 1.31
CA PHE A 252 4.11 -17.97 0.22
C PHE A 252 4.89 -16.78 -0.32
N PHE A 253 4.68 -16.51 -1.60
CA PHE A 253 5.13 -15.32 -2.28
C PHE A 253 4.15 -14.15 -2.07
N ILE A 254 4.70 -12.95 -2.03
CA ILE A 254 3.93 -11.69 -1.93
C ILE A 254 4.36 -10.79 -3.09
N LEU A 255 3.38 -10.34 -3.87
CA LEU A 255 3.55 -9.55 -5.08
C LEU A 255 3.00 -8.13 -4.84
N PRO A 256 3.88 -7.16 -4.57
CA PRO A 256 3.54 -5.79 -4.18
C PRO A 256 3.43 -4.87 -5.41
N SER A 257 2.49 -5.11 -6.32
CA SER A 257 2.36 -4.23 -7.50
C SER A 257 1.69 -2.88 -7.18
N SER A 258 0.77 -2.86 -6.21
CA SER A 258 -0.16 -1.76 -5.95
C SER A 258 -0.12 -1.30 -4.49
N ILE A 259 -0.36 -0.02 -4.22
CA ILE A 259 -0.56 0.51 -2.85
C ILE A 259 -1.92 0.08 -2.28
N HIS A 260 -2.87 -0.33 -3.13
CA HIS A 260 -4.24 -0.66 -2.76
C HIS A 260 -4.41 -2.12 -2.34
N GLU A 261 -3.58 -3.02 -2.85
CA GLU A 261 -3.62 -4.45 -2.56
C GLU A 261 -2.27 -5.12 -2.81
N MET A 262 -2.06 -6.27 -2.17
CA MET A 262 -0.99 -7.20 -2.51
C MET A 262 -1.58 -8.52 -2.97
N LEU A 263 -0.92 -9.16 -3.95
CA LEU A 263 -1.25 -10.54 -4.29
C LEU A 263 -0.38 -11.50 -3.49
N VAL A 264 -0.96 -12.59 -3.04
CA VAL A 264 -0.29 -13.67 -2.33
C VAL A 264 -0.46 -14.96 -3.13
N LEU A 265 0.62 -15.72 -3.25
CA LEU A 265 0.63 -17.02 -3.92
C LEU A 265 1.30 -18.06 -3.01
N PRO A 266 0.62 -19.18 -2.66
CA PRO A 266 1.27 -20.28 -1.96
C PRO A 266 2.49 -20.80 -2.72
N ASP A 267 3.57 -21.04 -2.00
CA ASP A 267 4.78 -21.64 -2.55
C ASP A 267 4.66 -23.17 -2.51
N ASP A 268 4.16 -23.76 -3.59
CA ASP A 268 4.07 -25.20 -3.81
C ASP A 268 5.21 -25.75 -4.69
N GLY A 269 6.21 -24.90 -4.97
CA GLY A 269 7.33 -25.21 -5.85
C GLY A 269 7.01 -25.31 -7.34
N GLN A 270 5.79 -24.98 -7.79
CA GLN A 270 5.42 -25.00 -9.21
C GLN A 270 5.85 -23.73 -9.94
N VAL A 271 5.93 -22.60 -9.23
CA VAL A 271 6.25 -21.29 -9.81
C VAL A 271 7.56 -20.78 -9.22
N ASP A 272 8.48 -20.37 -10.09
CA ASP A 272 9.73 -19.77 -9.65
C ASP A 272 9.58 -18.26 -9.35
N ALA A 273 10.47 -17.76 -8.49
CA ALA A 273 10.46 -16.35 -8.09
C ALA A 273 10.77 -15.39 -9.25
N GLU A 274 11.53 -15.82 -10.26
CA GLU A 274 11.94 -14.99 -11.40
C GLU A 274 10.75 -14.70 -12.33
N MET A 275 9.92 -15.71 -12.60
CA MET A 275 8.66 -15.61 -13.33
C MET A 275 7.68 -14.68 -12.63
N LEU A 276 7.53 -14.79 -11.30
CA LEU A 276 6.66 -13.89 -10.53
C LEU A 276 7.17 -12.45 -10.60
N ARG A 277 8.49 -12.26 -10.54
CA ARG A 277 9.13 -10.94 -10.64
C ARG A 277 8.91 -10.31 -12.00
N ASP A 278 9.00 -11.08 -13.08
CA ASP A 278 8.72 -10.59 -14.42
C ASP A 278 7.24 -10.26 -14.62
N MET A 279 6.34 -11.04 -14.03
CA MET A 279 4.90 -10.72 -13.99
C MET A 279 4.64 -9.38 -13.27
N VAL A 280 5.27 -9.15 -12.10
CA VAL A 280 5.14 -7.87 -11.38
C VAL A 280 5.63 -6.71 -12.24
N LYS A 281 6.79 -6.85 -12.90
CA LYS A 281 7.32 -5.81 -13.80
C LYS A 281 6.36 -5.49 -14.95
N GLU A 282 5.79 -6.51 -15.58
CA GLU A 282 4.85 -6.33 -16.69
C GLU A 282 3.57 -5.62 -16.24
N VAL A 283 2.98 -6.07 -15.13
CA VAL A 283 1.78 -5.47 -14.55
C VAL A 283 2.05 -4.01 -14.16
N ASN A 284 3.17 -3.74 -13.50
CA ASN A 284 3.56 -2.38 -13.16
C ASN A 284 3.74 -1.53 -14.41
N ALA A 285 4.40 -2.03 -15.45
CA ALA A 285 4.66 -1.26 -16.68
C ALA A 285 3.38 -0.92 -17.46
N THR A 286 2.37 -1.79 -17.43
CA THR A 286 1.21 -1.72 -18.34
C THR A 286 -0.11 -1.37 -17.66
N GLN A 287 -0.34 -1.81 -16.42
CA GLN A 287 -1.65 -1.72 -15.75
C GLN A 287 -1.66 -0.79 -14.54
N VAL A 288 -0.54 -0.62 -13.83
CA VAL A 288 -0.49 0.17 -12.59
C VAL A 288 -0.02 1.59 -12.87
N ALA A 289 -0.75 2.59 -12.38
CA ALA A 289 -0.34 3.98 -12.50
C ALA A 289 0.97 4.23 -11.71
N PRO A 290 1.92 5.05 -12.20
CA PRO A 290 3.18 5.31 -11.50
C PRO A 290 3.03 5.73 -10.03
N ALA A 291 1.96 6.47 -9.70
CA ALA A 291 1.66 6.94 -8.34
C ALA A 291 1.07 5.86 -7.41
N GLU A 292 0.80 4.66 -7.93
CA GLU A 292 0.20 3.54 -7.19
C GLU A 292 1.16 2.35 -7.08
N ARG A 293 2.34 2.41 -7.72
CA ARG A 293 3.32 1.33 -7.72
C ARG A 293 4.11 1.27 -6.41
N LEU A 294 4.36 0.06 -5.92
CA LEU A 294 5.27 -0.16 -4.79
C LEU A 294 6.67 -0.58 -5.26
N THR A 295 6.83 -1.77 -5.83
CA THR A 295 8.13 -2.26 -6.32
C THR A 295 7.98 -3.27 -7.46
N ASN A 296 9.08 -3.53 -8.16
CA ASN A 296 9.22 -4.58 -9.19
C ASN A 296 9.82 -5.88 -8.62
N ASP A 297 9.99 -5.95 -7.31
CA ASP A 297 10.49 -7.11 -6.60
C ASP A 297 9.34 -7.96 -6.06
N VAL A 298 9.65 -9.23 -5.77
CA VAL A 298 8.74 -10.19 -5.13
C VAL A 298 9.30 -10.52 -3.76
N TYR A 299 8.44 -10.64 -2.76
CA TYR A 299 8.82 -11.09 -1.43
C TYR A 299 8.39 -12.53 -1.20
N HIS A 300 8.99 -13.13 -0.18
CA HIS A 300 8.65 -14.46 0.31
C HIS A 300 8.52 -14.40 1.83
N PHE A 301 7.55 -15.13 2.36
CA PHE A 301 7.39 -15.34 3.79
C PHE A 301 7.63 -16.81 4.14
N ASP A 302 8.70 -17.05 4.91
CA ASP A 302 9.04 -18.34 5.48
C ASP A 302 8.25 -18.52 6.78
N THR A 303 7.21 -19.36 6.73
CA THR A 303 6.29 -19.62 7.85
C THR A 303 6.96 -20.36 9.00
N LYS A 304 8.04 -21.09 8.72
CA LYS A 304 8.77 -21.86 9.72
C LYS A 304 9.70 -20.99 10.55
N ASP A 305 10.43 -20.09 9.89
CA ASP A 305 11.37 -19.19 10.55
C ASP A 305 10.75 -17.80 10.86
N HIS A 306 9.52 -17.54 10.42
CA HIS A 306 8.80 -16.27 10.51
C HIS A 306 9.60 -15.11 9.89
N VAL A 307 10.13 -15.32 8.67
CA VAL A 307 10.99 -14.35 7.97
C VAL A 307 10.29 -13.82 6.73
N PHE A 308 10.08 -12.50 6.69
CA PHE A 308 9.72 -11.75 5.48
C PHE A 308 10.98 -11.18 4.83
N GLU A 309 11.22 -11.51 3.56
CA GLU A 309 12.38 -11.03 2.80
C GLU A 309 12.10 -11.02 1.29
N LYS A 310 13.00 -10.44 0.49
CA LYS A 310 12.94 -10.58 -0.98
C LYS A 310 13.11 -12.05 -1.40
N ALA A 311 12.35 -12.50 -2.39
CA ALA A 311 12.36 -13.89 -2.86
C ALA A 311 13.75 -14.36 -3.34
N ASP A 312 14.53 -13.46 -3.93
CA ASP A 312 15.92 -13.74 -4.32
C ASP A 312 16.80 -14.07 -3.08
N ARG A 313 16.62 -13.33 -1.97
CA ARG A 313 17.34 -13.57 -0.70
C ARG A 313 16.89 -14.86 -0.03
N PHE A 314 15.60 -15.17 -0.06
CA PHE A 314 15.08 -16.45 0.41
C PHE A 314 15.79 -17.61 -0.31
N THR A 315 15.88 -17.53 -1.64
CA THR A 315 16.53 -18.55 -2.47
C THR A 315 18.01 -18.73 -2.09
N GLU A 316 18.72 -17.63 -1.84
CA GLU A 316 20.11 -17.67 -1.34
C GLU A 316 20.20 -18.32 0.04
N ARG A 317 19.33 -17.94 0.98
CA ARG A 317 19.27 -18.47 2.35
C ARG A 317 19.01 -19.99 2.36
N GLN A 318 18.12 -20.49 1.52
CA GLN A 318 17.85 -21.94 1.43
C GLN A 318 19.06 -22.71 0.88
N LYS A 319 19.73 -22.20 -0.16
CA LYS A 319 20.96 -22.81 -0.70
C LYS A 319 22.07 -22.88 0.37
N GLU A 320 22.20 -21.84 1.19
CA GLU A 320 23.17 -21.84 2.29
C GLU A 320 22.84 -22.88 3.37
N LYS A 321 21.56 -22.99 3.77
CA LYS A 321 21.09 -24.00 4.72
C LYS A 321 21.36 -25.42 4.23
N GLU A 322 21.03 -25.72 2.97
CA GLU A 322 21.29 -27.02 2.36
C GLU A 322 22.78 -27.35 2.31
N ALA A 323 23.61 -26.36 1.93
CA ALA A 323 25.06 -26.52 1.91
C ALA A 323 25.65 -26.78 3.31
N GLN A 324 25.10 -26.15 4.36
CA GLN A 324 25.49 -26.40 5.75
C GLN A 324 25.02 -27.77 6.26
N ALA A 325 23.79 -28.18 5.93
CA ALA A 325 23.28 -29.51 6.26
C ALA A 325 24.13 -30.61 5.61
N ALA A 326 24.45 -30.47 4.32
CA ALA A 326 25.29 -31.42 3.60
C ALA A 326 26.72 -31.52 4.15
N LYS A 327 27.30 -30.41 4.65
CA LYS A 327 28.60 -30.43 5.35
C LYS A 327 28.53 -31.17 6.68
N THR A 328 27.45 -30.97 7.43
CA THR A 328 27.25 -31.60 8.75
C THR A 328 27.00 -33.11 8.62
N GLU A 329 26.24 -33.54 7.61
CA GLU A 329 26.05 -34.97 7.32
C GLU A 329 27.34 -35.68 6.88
N LYS A 330 28.18 -35.01 6.08
CA LYS A 330 29.49 -35.57 5.69
C LYS A 330 30.43 -35.73 6.89
N ALA A 331 30.45 -34.75 7.81
CA ALA A 331 31.22 -34.85 9.04
C ALA A 331 30.71 -35.96 9.99
N GLY A 332 29.40 -36.21 10.04
CA GLY A 332 28.81 -37.29 10.82
C GLY A 332 29.09 -38.71 10.30
N LYS A 333 29.33 -38.86 8.99
CA LYS A 333 29.69 -40.15 8.36
C LYS A 333 31.18 -40.50 8.46
N GLU A 334 32.04 -39.56 8.86
CA GLU A 334 33.49 -39.76 8.98
C GLU A 334 33.97 -40.18 10.38
N GLN A 335 33.08 -40.40 11.36
CA GLN A 335 33.48 -41.06 12.61
C GLN A 335 33.61 -42.58 12.39
N PRO A 336 34.81 -43.20 12.52
CA PRO A 336 34.95 -44.63 12.38
C PRO A 336 34.41 -45.34 13.62
N ASP A 337 33.50 -46.29 13.41
CA ASP A 337 33.08 -47.31 14.37
C ASP A 337 34.32 -48.03 14.96
N GLN A 338 34.80 -47.56 16.12
CA GLN A 338 35.78 -48.31 16.89
C GLN A 338 35.06 -49.47 17.58
N LYS A 339 34.94 -50.60 16.87
CA LYS A 339 34.56 -51.88 17.48
C LYS A 339 35.50 -52.20 18.66
N PRO A 340 34.98 -52.56 19.85
CA PRO A 340 35.84 -52.97 20.95
C PRO A 340 36.56 -54.28 20.59
N LYS A 341 37.90 -54.27 20.61
CA LYS A 341 38.71 -55.49 20.47
C LYS A 341 38.50 -56.38 21.70
N THR A 342 37.92 -57.55 21.49
CA THR A 342 37.85 -58.67 22.44
C THR A 342 39.27 -59.09 22.85
N LYS A 343 39.61 -58.92 24.13
CA LYS A 343 40.81 -59.52 24.72
C LYS A 343 40.54 -61.01 24.95
N LYS A 344 41.23 -61.87 24.20
CA LYS A 344 41.44 -63.27 24.58
C LYS A 344 42.37 -63.28 25.81
N HIS A 345 41.91 -63.89 26.89
CA HIS A 345 42.77 -64.32 27.99
C HIS A 345 43.26 -65.73 27.66
N ASP A 346 44.55 -65.87 27.42
CA ASP A 346 45.25 -67.15 27.45
C ASP A 346 45.46 -67.58 28.91
N MET A 347 45.21 -68.86 29.19
CA MET A 347 45.65 -69.59 30.37
C MET A 347 47.07 -70.12 30.15
N GLU A 348 47.92 -70.02 31.19
CA GLU A 348 49.05 -70.87 31.61
C GLU A 348 49.86 -69.99 32.60
N LEU A 349 50.18 -70.35 33.85
CA LEU A 349 50.33 -71.61 34.57
C LEU A 349 49.98 -71.40 36.06
#